data_AF-A0A9D5NMF5-F1
#
_entry.id   AF-A0A9D5NMF5-F1
#
_cell.length_a   1.000
_cell.length_b   1.000
_cell.length_c   1.000
_cell.angle_alpha   90.00
_cell.angle_beta   90.00
_cell.angle_gamma   90.00
#
_symmetry.space_group_name_H-M   'P 1'
#
loop_
_entity.id
_entity.type
_entity.pdbx_description
1 polymer ?
#
loop_
_entity_poly.entity_id
_entity_poly.type
_entity_poly.pdbx_seq_one_letter_code
_entity_poly.pdbx_strand_id
1 'polypeptide(L)'
;MKKKGFTLIELLAVIVILAIIALIAVPVIMNIISSARKSSFEDTAYGIISAGELYYAEKLLEPNGMTSDAEFTFTNGRVTPTGLNVKGSLPKSGSMVVTKEGKIAIAITNGELCITKGYDDSKIETLEEFESCDLPAKKLSELVKTNDFAESVDACATSGTCSSGTPFAIEVAPGNIQNFYVISDVNNVVTLIMDRNIGNTVAWITQGDYNDDDSWEVCYEEGTIEEWCEYGNSNKGPITALNYLEIQTSGWTNIEAKNYTLTDDNTTPKYTIERTGARARMLTKTEALAVGCSGWYDGDEATCPDWLYGNLDDNAVPWGYWTSFADADTTHLVWFVENDGSMNLTDPEYGYYDGYYYGVRPVIEVSK
;
A
#
# COMPACT_ATOMS: atom_id res chain seq x y z
N MET A 1 -13.75 76.15 -35.13
CA MET A 1 -12.87 75.47 -34.16
C MET A 1 -12.00 74.47 -34.92
N LYS A 2 -10.66 74.61 -34.93
CA LYS A 2 -9.76 73.63 -35.54
C LYS A 2 -9.70 72.40 -34.63
N LYS A 3 -10.24 71.26 -35.07
CA LYS A 3 -10.04 69.97 -34.38
C LYS A 3 -8.63 69.49 -34.73
N LYS A 4 -7.74 69.36 -33.73
CA LYS A 4 -6.46 68.66 -33.90
C LYS A 4 -6.78 67.17 -34.00
N GLY A 5 -6.49 66.56 -35.15
CA GLY A 5 -6.59 65.11 -35.35
C GLY A 5 -5.35 64.41 -34.81
N PHE A 6 -5.54 63.24 -34.20
CA PHE A 6 -4.46 62.33 -33.80
C PHE A 6 -3.69 61.85 -35.05
N THR A 7 -2.36 61.75 -34.97
CA THR A 7 -1.54 61.17 -36.04
C THR A 7 -1.39 59.66 -35.87
N LEU A 8 -1.24 58.94 -36.99
CA LEU A 8 -1.06 57.48 -36.95
C LEU A 8 0.22 57.06 -36.21
N ILE A 9 1.28 57.88 -36.25
CA ILE A 9 2.53 57.58 -35.57
C ILE A 9 2.41 57.69 -34.04
N GLU A 10 1.63 58.66 -33.54
CA GLU A 10 1.32 58.76 -32.12
C GLU A 10 0.52 57.56 -31.64
N LEU A 11 -0.44 57.10 -32.45
CA LEU A 11 -1.24 55.91 -32.12
C LEU A 11 -0.38 54.63 -32.10
N LEU A 12 0.54 54.50 -33.07
CA LEU A 12 1.43 53.33 -33.17
C LEU A 12 2.38 53.24 -31.97
N ALA A 13 3.02 54.35 -31.57
CA ALA A 13 3.93 54.38 -30.43
C ALA A 13 3.25 53.93 -29.13
N VAL A 14 1.99 54.32 -28.92
CA VAL A 14 1.21 53.92 -27.74
C VAL A 14 0.94 52.42 -27.75
N ILE A 15 0.55 51.84 -28.89
CA ILE A 15 0.28 50.40 -29.01
C ILE A 15 1.55 49.58 -28.71
N VAL A 16 2.71 50.00 -29.22
CA VAL A 16 3.99 49.31 -28.95
C VAL A 16 4.33 49.32 -27.46
N ILE A 17 4.17 50.46 -26.78
CA ILE A 17 4.43 50.56 -25.34
C ILE A 17 3.46 49.68 -24.56
N LEU A 18 2.17 49.70 -24.88
CA LEU A 18 1.16 48.85 -24.24
C LEU A 18 1.45 47.35 -24.45
N ALA A 19 1.92 46.97 -25.64
CA ALA A 19 2.29 45.59 -25.94
C ALA A 19 3.47 45.10 -25.08
N ILE A 20 4.50 45.93 -24.88
CA ILE A 20 5.65 45.58 -24.02
C ILE A 20 5.22 45.46 -22.55
N ILE A 21 4.39 46.39 -22.07
CA ILE A 21 3.86 46.32 -20.70
C ILE A 21 3.03 45.05 -20.51
N ALA A 22 2.14 44.74 -21.46
CA ALA A 22 1.32 43.54 -21.41
C ALA A 22 2.16 42.26 -21.41
N LEU A 23 3.20 42.19 -22.25
CA LEU A 23 4.10 41.03 -22.35
C LEU A 23 4.77 40.68 -21.01
N ILE A 24 5.18 41.68 -20.23
CA ILE A 24 5.79 41.48 -18.90
C ILE A 24 4.72 41.25 -17.83
N ALA A 25 3.59 41.97 -17.91
CA ALA A 25 2.55 41.93 -16.88
C ALA A 25 1.78 40.59 -16.85
N VAL A 26 1.48 40.00 -18.01
CA VAL A 26 0.69 38.76 -18.09
C VAL A 26 1.28 37.60 -17.26
N PRO A 27 2.55 37.18 -17.43
CA PRO A 27 3.09 36.08 -16.64
C PRO A 27 3.13 36.38 -15.13
N VAL A 28 3.41 37.63 -14.75
CA VAL A 28 3.43 38.06 -13.33
C VAL A 28 2.02 37.97 -12.73
N ILE A 29 1.01 38.46 -13.44
CA ILE A 29 -0.39 38.40 -13.00
C ILE A 29 -0.84 36.94 -12.88
N MET A 30 -0.46 36.07 -13.83
CA MET A 30 -0.78 34.64 -13.76
C MET A 30 -0.17 33.97 -12.53
N ASN A 31 1.09 34.27 -12.20
CA ASN A 31 1.74 33.75 -11.00
C ASN A 31 1.05 34.24 -9.72
N ILE A 32 0.71 35.53 -9.64
CA ILE A 32 -0.01 36.08 -8.48
C ILE A 32 -1.38 35.41 -8.31
N ILE A 33 -2.11 35.21 -9.41
CA ILE A 33 -3.42 34.52 -9.38
C ILE A 33 -3.24 33.07 -8.92
N SER A 34 -2.25 32.36 -9.46
CA SER A 34 -1.96 30.98 -9.06
C SER A 34 -1.64 30.88 -7.56
N SER A 35 -0.73 31.73 -7.06
CA SER A 35 -0.40 31.78 -5.63
C SER A 35 -1.62 32.15 -4.76
N ALA A 36 -2.44 33.11 -5.20
CA ALA A 36 -3.66 33.48 -4.48
C ALA A 36 -4.68 32.34 -4.43
N ARG A 37 -4.84 31.59 -5.52
CA ARG A 37 -5.69 30.39 -5.57
C ARG A 37 -5.17 29.29 -4.65
N LYS A 38 -3.86 29.04 -4.68
CA LYS A 38 -3.20 28.07 -3.80
C LYS A 38 -3.44 28.42 -2.33
N SER A 39 -3.12 29.64 -1.91
CA SER A 39 -3.35 30.08 -0.52
C SER A 39 -4.82 30.04 -0.13
N SER A 40 -5.75 30.43 -1.02
CA SER A 40 -7.19 30.33 -0.75
C SER A 40 -7.66 28.88 -0.56
N PHE A 41 -7.04 27.92 -1.24
CA PHE A 41 -7.37 26.51 -1.08
C PHE A 41 -6.72 25.91 0.18
N GLU A 42 -5.52 26.35 0.54
CA GLU A 42 -4.90 26.04 1.84
C GLU A 42 -5.76 26.55 3.01
N ASP A 43 -6.30 27.77 2.91
CA ASP A 43 -7.24 28.31 3.90
C ASP A 43 -8.53 27.46 3.99
N THR A 44 -8.99 26.94 2.86
CA THR A 44 -10.13 25.99 2.82
C THR A 44 -9.79 24.71 3.56
N ALA A 45 -8.59 24.16 3.36
CA ALA A 45 -8.12 22.98 4.07
C ALA A 45 -8.07 23.19 5.58
N TYR A 46 -7.53 24.33 6.05
CA TYR A 46 -7.53 24.68 7.48
C TYR A 46 -8.95 24.88 8.04
N GLY A 47 -9.85 25.47 7.26
CA GLY A 47 -11.26 25.61 7.65
C GLY A 47 -11.96 24.25 7.82
N ILE A 48 -11.63 23.30 6.95
CA ILE A 48 -12.10 21.91 7.03
C ILE A 48 -11.51 21.23 8.27
N ILE A 49 -10.19 21.28 8.49
CA ILE A 49 -9.55 20.73 9.68
C ILE A 49 -10.20 21.28 10.97
N SER A 50 -10.40 22.59 11.04
CA SER A 50 -11.06 23.24 12.18
C SER A 50 -12.50 22.75 12.41
N ALA A 51 -13.22 22.42 11.33
CA ALA A 51 -14.55 21.83 11.43
C ALA A 51 -14.49 20.39 11.98
N GLY A 52 -13.47 19.63 11.63
CA GLY A 52 -13.21 18.29 12.20
C GLY A 52 -12.86 18.36 13.69
N GLU A 53 -12.04 19.35 14.10
CA GLU A 53 -11.71 19.58 15.51
C GLU A 53 -12.95 19.93 16.33
N LEU A 54 -13.81 20.80 15.78
CA LEU A 54 -15.08 21.15 16.41
C LEU A 54 -16.02 19.94 16.50
N TYR A 55 -16.11 19.15 15.43
CA TYR A 55 -16.90 17.92 15.43
C TYR A 55 -16.46 16.95 16.53
N TYR A 56 -15.14 16.72 16.65
CA TYR A 56 -14.59 15.88 17.72
C TYR A 56 -14.95 16.44 19.12
N ALA A 57 -14.78 17.74 19.32
CA ALA A 57 -15.13 18.40 20.57
C ALA A 57 -16.62 18.26 20.92
N GLU A 58 -17.51 18.38 19.93
CA GLU A 58 -18.96 18.14 20.10
C GLU A 58 -19.24 16.69 20.50
N LYS A 59 -18.57 15.71 19.87
CA LYS A 59 -18.72 14.29 20.20
C LYS A 59 -18.22 13.93 21.59
N LEU A 60 -17.16 14.57 22.09
CA LEU A 60 -16.70 14.39 23.47
C LEU A 60 -17.71 14.86 24.53
N LEU A 61 -18.66 15.73 24.17
CA LEU A 61 -19.72 16.18 25.08
C LEU A 61 -20.91 15.20 25.13
N GLU A 62 -20.99 14.23 24.22
CA GLU A 62 -22.03 13.20 24.23
C GLU A 62 -21.76 12.18 25.35
N PRO A 63 -22.79 11.55 25.94
CA PRO A 63 -22.62 10.66 27.10
C PRO A 63 -21.65 9.49 26.90
N ASN A 64 -21.51 9.02 25.66
CA ASN A 64 -20.62 7.91 25.30
C ASN A 64 -19.33 8.38 24.62
N GLY A 65 -19.14 9.69 24.46
CA GLY A 65 -18.04 10.26 23.68
C GLY A 65 -18.05 9.81 22.22
N MET A 66 -16.89 9.92 21.56
CA MET A 66 -16.65 9.35 20.25
C MET A 66 -16.15 7.91 20.40
N THR A 67 -16.93 6.94 19.95
CA THR A 67 -16.62 5.50 20.13
C THR A 67 -15.95 4.87 18.91
N SER A 68 -15.96 5.56 17.77
CA SER A 68 -15.38 5.10 16.51
C SER A 68 -14.90 6.30 15.70
N ASP A 69 -14.00 6.04 14.75
CA ASP A 69 -13.59 7.03 13.75
C ASP A 69 -14.82 7.52 12.95
N ALA A 70 -14.78 8.78 12.54
CA ALA A 70 -15.76 9.39 11.67
C ALA A 70 -15.11 9.75 10.34
N GLU A 71 -15.64 9.18 9.27
CA GLU A 71 -15.20 9.45 7.91
C GLU A 71 -16.17 10.41 7.23
N PHE A 72 -15.63 11.42 6.55
CA PHE A 72 -16.39 12.37 5.77
C PHE A 72 -15.86 12.40 4.34
N THR A 73 -16.74 12.23 3.37
CA THR A 73 -16.45 12.35 1.95
C THR A 73 -16.97 13.68 1.43
N PHE A 74 -16.13 14.40 0.70
CA PHE A 74 -16.48 15.59 -0.05
C PHE A 74 -16.76 15.22 -1.51
N THR A 75 -17.88 15.67 -2.04
CA THR A 75 -18.22 15.46 -3.44
C THR A 75 -19.01 16.65 -3.98
N ASN A 76 -18.42 17.35 -4.94
CA ASN A 76 -18.96 18.51 -5.64
C ASN A 76 -19.64 19.51 -4.70
N GLY A 77 -18.92 19.94 -3.66
CA GLY A 77 -19.42 20.92 -2.71
C GLY A 77 -20.45 20.38 -1.70
N ARG A 78 -20.48 19.07 -1.47
CA ARG A 78 -21.27 18.42 -0.41
C ARG A 78 -20.39 17.57 0.48
N VAL A 79 -20.80 17.39 1.73
CA VAL A 79 -20.16 16.50 2.71
C VAL A 79 -21.11 15.39 3.10
N THR A 80 -20.60 14.15 3.18
CA THR A 80 -21.33 12.96 3.61
C THR A 80 -20.48 12.17 4.60
N PRO A 81 -21.03 11.73 5.75
CA PRO A 81 -22.36 12.00 6.27
C PRO A 81 -22.53 13.47 6.69
N THR A 82 -23.77 13.90 6.85
CA THR A 82 -24.09 15.24 7.36
C THR A 82 -23.69 15.36 8.83
N GLY A 83 -23.12 16.49 9.24
CA GLY A 83 -22.71 16.72 10.63
C GLY A 83 -21.44 17.55 10.75
N LEU A 84 -20.63 17.60 9.69
CA LEU A 84 -19.46 18.46 9.62
C LEU A 84 -19.86 19.88 9.17
N ASN A 85 -19.68 20.87 10.04
CA ASN A 85 -19.99 22.26 9.75
C ASN A 85 -18.77 23.03 9.25
N VAL A 86 -18.50 22.92 7.95
CA VAL A 86 -17.39 23.63 7.29
C VAL A 86 -17.82 25.04 6.91
N LYS A 87 -17.04 26.04 7.34
CA LYS A 87 -17.20 27.42 6.87
C LYS A 87 -16.44 27.62 5.56
N GLY A 88 -17.08 28.25 4.57
CA GLY A 88 -16.44 28.60 3.29
C GLY A 88 -16.85 27.68 2.14
N SER A 89 -16.08 27.73 1.05
CA SER A 89 -16.30 26.87 -0.11
C SER A 89 -15.81 25.46 0.16
N LEU A 90 -16.67 24.46 -0.10
CA LEU A 90 -16.29 23.07 -0.02
C LEU A 90 -15.45 22.66 -1.25
N PRO A 91 -14.54 21.67 -1.11
CA PRO A 91 -13.70 21.21 -2.19
C PRO A 91 -14.53 20.48 -3.26
N LYS A 92 -13.92 20.25 -4.42
CA LYS A 92 -14.53 19.50 -5.50
C LYS A 92 -14.68 18.03 -5.10
N SER A 93 -13.66 17.43 -4.51
CA SER A 93 -13.73 16.09 -3.94
C SER A 93 -12.69 15.92 -2.85
N GLY A 94 -12.79 14.83 -2.10
CA GLY A 94 -11.82 14.49 -1.08
C GLY A 94 -12.44 13.69 0.05
N SER A 95 -11.62 13.40 1.05
CA SER A 95 -12.02 12.70 2.25
C SER A 95 -11.36 13.32 3.49
N MET A 96 -12.01 13.17 4.62
CA MET A 96 -11.51 13.51 5.95
C MET A 96 -11.80 12.33 6.87
N VAL A 97 -10.88 12.08 7.78
CA VAL A 97 -11.11 11.18 8.92
C VAL A 97 -10.82 11.94 10.19
N VAL A 98 -11.75 11.85 11.14
CA VAL A 98 -11.56 12.26 12.52
C VAL A 98 -11.52 10.99 13.35
N THR A 99 -10.39 10.70 14.00
CA THR A 99 -10.28 9.49 14.81
C THR A 99 -10.96 9.67 16.16
N LYS A 100 -11.30 8.56 16.83
CA LYS A 100 -11.83 8.60 18.20
C LYS A 100 -10.88 9.22 19.24
N GLU A 101 -9.58 9.32 18.92
CA GLU A 101 -8.56 10.01 19.73
C GLU A 101 -8.44 11.52 19.39
N GLY A 102 -9.18 12.00 18.39
CA GLY A 102 -9.18 13.40 17.96
C GLY A 102 -8.10 13.76 16.96
N LYS A 103 -7.41 12.78 16.36
CA LYS A 103 -6.50 13.03 15.24
C LYS A 103 -7.32 13.28 13.97
N ILE A 104 -6.79 14.11 13.07
CA ILE A 104 -7.49 14.51 11.84
C ILE A 104 -6.56 14.35 10.66
N ALA A 105 -6.98 13.50 9.71
CA ALA A 105 -6.40 13.39 8.39
C ALA A 105 -7.35 13.94 7.33
N ILE A 106 -6.79 14.59 6.31
CA ILE A 106 -7.55 15.08 5.16
C ILE A 106 -6.81 14.78 3.86
N ALA A 107 -7.58 14.60 2.79
CA ALA A 107 -7.11 14.69 1.42
C ALA A 107 -8.21 15.33 0.60
N ILE A 108 -7.99 16.55 0.12
CA ILE A 108 -9.00 17.32 -0.61
C ILE A 108 -8.43 17.87 -1.90
N THR A 109 -9.27 17.94 -2.93
CA THR A 109 -8.88 18.49 -4.21
C THR A 109 -9.93 19.43 -4.79
N ASN A 110 -9.46 20.43 -5.52
CA ASN A 110 -10.28 21.26 -6.39
C ASN A 110 -10.16 20.86 -7.89
N GLY A 111 -9.37 19.83 -8.19
CA GLY A 111 -9.04 19.34 -9.53
C GLY A 111 -7.74 19.92 -10.13
N GLU A 112 -7.19 21.00 -9.55
CA GLU A 112 -5.90 21.57 -9.93
C GLU A 112 -4.83 21.31 -8.86
N LEU A 113 -5.24 21.27 -7.59
CA LEU A 113 -4.39 21.03 -6.42
C LEU A 113 -4.96 19.88 -5.60
N CYS A 114 -4.07 19.08 -5.01
CA CYS A 114 -4.39 18.16 -3.93
C CYS A 114 -3.74 18.66 -2.64
N ILE A 115 -4.52 18.76 -1.57
CA ILE A 115 -4.01 19.08 -0.24
C ILE A 115 -4.24 17.88 0.65
N THR A 116 -3.16 17.38 1.25
CA THR A 116 -3.19 16.26 2.19
C THR A 116 -2.69 16.70 3.57
N LYS A 117 -3.10 15.99 4.60
CA LYS A 117 -2.55 16.09 5.95
C LYS A 117 -2.71 14.74 6.62
N GLY A 118 -1.62 14.14 7.08
CA GLY A 118 -1.66 12.95 7.91
C GLY A 118 -2.22 13.22 9.30
N TYR A 119 -2.58 12.14 9.99
CA TYR A 119 -3.13 12.20 11.35
C TYR A 119 -2.18 12.88 12.34
N ASP A 120 -0.87 12.60 12.22
CA ASP A 120 0.19 13.14 13.09
C ASP A 120 0.96 14.31 12.46
N ASP A 121 0.61 14.71 11.24
CA ASP A 121 1.34 15.77 10.57
C ASP A 121 0.94 17.14 11.14
N SER A 122 1.95 17.95 11.46
CA SER A 122 1.74 19.28 12.03
C SER A 122 1.26 20.33 11.02
N LYS A 123 1.35 20.03 9.72
CA LYS A 123 1.05 20.94 8.61
C LYS A 123 0.45 20.17 7.44
N ILE A 124 -0.29 20.88 6.59
CA ILE A 124 -0.77 20.37 5.32
C ILE A 124 0.37 20.29 4.29
N GLU A 125 0.25 19.37 3.35
CA GLU A 125 1.08 19.27 2.14
C GLU A 125 0.24 19.61 0.91
N THR A 126 0.82 20.34 -0.05
CA THR A 126 0.12 20.78 -1.27
C THR A 126 0.83 20.24 -2.50
N LEU A 127 0.12 19.41 -3.27
CA LEU A 127 0.59 18.75 -4.50
C LEU A 127 -0.05 19.41 -5.73
N GLU A 128 0.79 19.78 -6.71
CA GLU A 128 0.39 20.37 -7.99
C GLU A 128 0.34 19.32 -9.12
N GLU A 129 1.02 18.20 -8.95
CA GLU A 129 0.99 17.02 -9.83
C GLU A 129 0.68 15.79 -8.98
N PHE A 130 -0.44 15.12 -9.27
CA PHE A 130 -0.92 13.95 -8.53
C PHE A 130 -1.79 13.05 -9.43
N GLU A 131 -1.67 11.73 -9.31
CA GLU A 131 -2.53 10.77 -10.01
C GLU A 131 -3.90 10.62 -9.31
N SER A 132 -3.87 10.59 -7.97
CA SER A 132 -5.05 10.57 -7.11
C SER A 132 -4.84 11.47 -5.89
N CYS A 133 -5.94 11.86 -5.24
CA CYS A 133 -5.93 12.69 -4.04
C CYS A 133 -6.64 11.96 -2.92
N ASP A 134 -5.92 10.98 -2.36
CA ASP A 134 -6.43 10.06 -1.35
C ASP A 134 -5.89 10.40 0.04
N LEU A 135 -6.61 9.97 1.07
CA LEU A 135 -6.17 10.15 2.45
C LEU A 135 -4.77 9.54 2.61
N PRO A 136 -3.86 10.23 3.31
CA PRO A 136 -2.57 9.65 3.63
C PRO A 136 -2.77 8.33 4.40
N ALA A 137 -1.99 7.33 4.02
CA ALA A 137 -1.97 6.04 4.69
C ALA A 137 -1.81 6.22 6.20
N LYS A 138 -2.54 5.42 6.98
CA LYS A 138 -2.35 5.37 8.44
C LYS A 138 -0.91 4.92 8.72
N LYS A 139 -0.23 5.65 9.59
CA LYS A 139 1.12 5.28 10.05
C LYS A 139 1.07 4.06 10.95
N LEU A 140 2.19 3.36 11.08
CA LEU A 140 2.30 2.17 11.90
C LEU A 140 1.82 2.43 13.33
N SER A 141 2.23 3.54 13.93
CA SER A 141 1.80 3.97 15.27
C SER A 141 0.28 4.07 15.47
N GLU A 142 -0.48 4.26 14.39
CA GLU A 142 -1.94 4.41 14.44
C GLU A 142 -2.67 3.06 14.29
N LEU A 143 -2.03 2.16 13.53
CA LEU A 143 -2.53 0.82 13.28
C LEU A 143 -2.27 -0.12 14.45
N VAL A 144 -1.19 0.09 15.20
CA VAL A 144 -0.80 -0.79 16.30
C VAL A 144 -1.80 -0.72 17.44
N LYS A 145 -2.30 -1.90 17.83
CA LYS A 145 -3.16 -2.15 18.99
C LYS A 145 -2.44 -3.08 19.97
N THR A 146 -3.05 -3.29 21.12
CA THR A 146 -2.59 -4.26 22.11
C THR A 146 -3.54 -5.45 22.18
N ASN A 147 -2.98 -6.65 22.36
CA ASN A 147 -3.69 -7.90 22.63
C ASN A 147 -2.71 -8.89 23.30
N ASP A 148 -3.13 -10.15 23.51
CA ASP A 148 -2.28 -11.17 24.14
C ASP A 148 -1.03 -11.55 23.31
N PHE A 149 -0.99 -11.18 22.02
CA PHE A 149 0.15 -11.40 21.14
C PHE A 149 1.16 -10.24 21.19
N ALA A 150 0.66 -9.01 21.22
CA ALA A 150 1.44 -7.78 21.38
C ALA A 150 0.93 -7.03 22.61
N GLU A 151 1.45 -7.39 23.78
CA GLU A 151 0.96 -6.91 25.09
C GLU A 151 1.13 -5.40 25.30
N SER A 152 2.02 -4.75 24.53
CA SER A 152 2.22 -3.31 24.55
C SER A 152 2.53 -2.76 23.16
N VAL A 153 2.18 -1.50 22.93
CA VAL A 153 2.57 -0.78 21.71
C VAL A 153 4.07 -0.52 21.77
N ASP A 154 4.84 -1.21 20.92
CA ASP A 154 6.29 -1.04 20.86
C ASP A 154 6.64 0.41 20.47
N ALA A 155 7.55 1.03 21.23
CA ALA A 155 8.01 2.40 20.98
C ALA A 155 8.59 2.55 19.55
N CYS A 156 9.12 1.49 18.95
CA CYS A 156 9.66 1.49 17.59
C CYS A 156 8.63 1.85 16.52
N ALA A 157 7.33 1.65 16.80
CA ALA A 157 6.22 2.06 15.93
C ALA A 157 6.06 3.58 15.84
N THR A 158 6.60 4.34 16.81
CA THR A 158 6.49 5.80 16.90
C THR A 158 7.84 6.50 16.75
N SER A 159 8.91 5.92 17.29
CA SER A 159 10.28 6.45 17.21
C SER A 159 11.29 5.34 17.43
N GLY A 160 12.31 5.25 16.57
CA GLY A 160 13.37 4.24 16.67
C GLY A 160 13.31 3.20 15.55
N THR A 161 14.16 2.18 15.64
CA THR A 161 14.26 1.09 14.65
C THR A 161 13.55 -0.16 15.17
N CYS A 162 12.69 -0.77 14.37
CA CYS A 162 12.02 -2.01 14.72
C CYS A 162 12.91 -3.21 14.40
N SER A 163 13.12 -4.09 15.38
CA SER A 163 13.93 -5.29 15.19
C SER A 163 13.12 -6.38 14.51
N SER A 164 13.78 -7.22 13.71
CA SER A 164 13.11 -8.36 13.08
C SER A 164 12.54 -9.31 14.14
N GLY A 165 11.35 -9.85 13.91
CA GLY A 165 10.61 -10.68 14.87
C GLY A 165 9.86 -9.90 15.96
N THR A 166 9.93 -8.56 16.01
CA THR A 166 9.07 -7.77 16.93
C THR A 166 7.60 -8.01 16.59
N PRO A 167 6.75 -8.44 17.56
CA PRO A 167 5.34 -8.66 17.33
C PRO A 167 4.53 -7.35 17.32
N PHE A 168 3.59 -7.26 16.39
CA PHE A 168 2.59 -6.20 16.33
C PHE A 168 1.20 -6.76 16.14
N ALA A 169 0.23 -6.23 16.88
CA ALA A 169 -1.18 -6.36 16.54
C ALA A 169 -1.62 -5.13 15.72
N ILE A 170 -2.02 -5.34 14.48
CA ILE A 170 -2.33 -4.30 13.50
C ILE A 170 -3.83 -4.30 13.20
N GLU A 171 -4.49 -3.17 13.37
CA GLU A 171 -5.88 -2.97 12.94
C GLU A 171 -5.92 -2.77 11.42
N VAL A 172 -5.95 -3.87 10.66
CA VAL A 172 -5.92 -3.85 9.19
C VAL A 172 -7.20 -3.30 8.55
N ALA A 173 -8.31 -3.30 9.28
CA ALA A 173 -9.56 -2.61 8.95
C ALA A 173 -10.29 -2.27 10.27
N PRO A 174 -11.27 -1.35 10.30
CA PRO A 174 -11.98 -1.00 11.52
C PRO A 174 -12.52 -2.21 12.29
N GLY A 175 -12.02 -2.42 13.51
CA GLY A 175 -12.36 -3.55 14.38
C GLY A 175 -11.77 -4.91 13.96
N ASN A 176 -11.02 -4.98 12.87
CA ASN A 176 -10.33 -6.17 12.38
C ASN A 176 -8.83 -6.07 12.74
N ILE A 177 -8.44 -6.76 13.82
CA ILE A 177 -7.06 -6.79 14.31
C ILE A 177 -6.40 -8.10 13.89
N GLN A 178 -5.25 -8.00 13.24
CA GLN A 178 -4.43 -9.13 12.81
C GLN A 178 -3.02 -9.00 13.39
N ASN A 179 -2.36 -10.12 13.60
CA ASN A 179 -1.04 -10.17 14.23
C ASN A 179 0.05 -10.30 13.16
N PHE A 180 1.17 -9.62 13.38
CA PHE A 180 2.29 -9.59 12.46
C PHE A 180 3.62 -9.59 13.20
N TYR A 181 4.67 -10.00 12.51
CA TYR A 181 6.06 -9.84 12.92
C TYR A 181 6.79 -8.91 11.97
N VAL A 182 7.73 -8.14 12.49
CA VAL A 182 8.61 -7.28 11.69
C VAL A 182 9.58 -8.15 10.88
N ILE A 183 9.62 -7.95 9.57
CA ILE A 183 10.68 -8.46 8.69
C ILE A 183 11.84 -7.46 8.69
N SER A 184 11.54 -6.22 8.31
CA SER A 184 12.53 -5.18 8.12
C SER A 184 11.96 -3.79 8.40
N ASP A 185 12.85 -2.84 8.61
CA ASP A 185 12.54 -1.44 8.87
C ASP A 185 13.56 -0.58 8.13
N VAL A 186 13.18 -0.13 6.95
CA VAL A 186 14.08 0.53 5.99
C VAL A 186 13.36 1.74 5.40
N ASN A 187 14.04 2.89 5.33
CA ASN A 187 13.51 4.12 4.72
C ASN A 187 12.13 4.55 5.26
N ASN A 188 11.91 4.44 6.58
CA ASN A 188 10.63 4.71 7.26
C ASN A 188 9.46 3.82 6.82
N VAL A 189 9.74 2.67 6.18
CA VAL A 189 8.75 1.64 5.88
C VAL A 189 9.08 0.42 6.70
N VAL A 190 8.11 -0.05 7.47
CA VAL A 190 8.19 -1.33 8.19
C VAL A 190 7.49 -2.39 7.36
N THR A 191 8.25 -3.41 6.99
CA THR A 191 7.72 -4.61 6.34
C THR A 191 7.33 -5.60 7.42
N LEU A 192 6.08 -6.05 7.38
CA LEU A 192 5.46 -6.90 8.40
C LEU A 192 4.93 -8.17 7.74
N ILE A 193 5.14 -9.34 8.33
CA ILE A 193 4.56 -10.60 7.90
C ILE A 193 3.55 -11.12 8.91
N MET A 194 2.39 -11.57 8.43
CA MET A 194 1.31 -12.05 9.28
C MET A 194 1.75 -13.28 10.09
N ASP A 195 1.27 -13.40 11.33
CA ASP A 195 1.61 -14.51 12.23
C ASP A 195 1.12 -15.88 11.74
N ARG A 196 0.20 -15.93 10.78
CA ARG A 196 -0.43 -17.15 10.26
C ARG A 196 -0.74 -17.07 8.77
N ASN A 197 -1.06 -18.21 8.17
CA ASN A 197 -1.64 -18.26 6.84
C ASN A 197 -3.01 -17.58 6.79
N ILE A 198 -3.32 -16.93 5.67
CA ILE A 198 -4.64 -16.38 5.41
C ILE A 198 -5.47 -17.35 4.55
N GLY A 199 -6.65 -17.69 5.04
CA GLY A 199 -7.54 -18.66 4.41
C GLY A 199 -6.97 -20.09 4.41
N ASN A 200 -7.38 -20.87 3.41
CA ASN A 200 -6.95 -22.26 3.21
C ASN A 200 -5.69 -22.35 2.32
N THR A 201 -5.32 -23.58 2.00
CA THR A 201 -4.27 -23.91 1.05
C THR A 201 -4.59 -23.49 -0.38
N VAL A 202 -3.55 -23.16 -1.12
CA VAL A 202 -3.62 -22.63 -2.47
C VAL A 202 -2.42 -23.10 -3.28
N ALA A 203 -2.58 -23.31 -4.58
CA ALA A 203 -1.45 -23.56 -5.47
C ALA A 203 -0.58 -22.31 -5.62
N TRP A 204 0.71 -22.48 -5.86
CA TRP A 204 1.59 -21.35 -6.17
C TRP A 204 1.21 -20.73 -7.52
N ILE A 205 1.05 -21.59 -8.53
CA ILE A 205 0.53 -21.31 -9.87
C ILE A 205 -0.27 -22.53 -10.34
N THR A 206 -1.20 -22.34 -11.28
CA THR A 206 -1.97 -23.44 -11.88
C THR A 206 -1.84 -23.44 -13.40
N GLN A 207 -2.21 -24.55 -14.05
CA GLN A 207 -2.31 -24.63 -15.51
C GLN A 207 -3.19 -23.50 -16.11
N GLY A 208 -4.22 -23.05 -15.38
CA GLY A 208 -5.11 -21.97 -15.81
C GLY A 208 -4.39 -20.64 -16.06
N ASP A 209 -3.30 -20.38 -15.34
CA ASP A 209 -2.52 -19.13 -15.44
C ASP A 209 -1.64 -19.07 -16.71
N TYR A 210 -1.51 -20.20 -17.43
CA TYR A 210 -0.70 -20.28 -18.64
C TYR A 210 -1.49 -20.07 -19.95
N ASN A 211 -2.83 -20.04 -19.90
CA ASN A 211 -3.67 -20.09 -21.11
C ASN A 211 -3.86 -18.73 -21.81
N ASP A 212 -2.94 -18.42 -22.72
CA ASP A 212 -3.09 -17.52 -23.88
C ASP A 212 -2.08 -17.98 -24.94
N ASP A 213 -2.53 -18.56 -26.07
CA ASP A 213 -1.88 -18.88 -27.37
C ASP A 213 -0.38 -19.33 -27.45
N ASP A 214 0.37 -19.40 -26.36
CA ASP A 214 1.69 -20.04 -26.20
C ASP A 214 1.50 -21.56 -26.03
N SER A 215 0.58 -22.13 -26.82
CA SER A 215 0.47 -23.57 -26.93
C SER A 215 1.81 -24.08 -27.44
N TRP A 216 2.50 -24.86 -26.59
CA TRP A 216 3.55 -25.83 -26.93
C TRP A 216 5.03 -25.43 -26.72
N GLU A 217 5.40 -24.16 -26.59
CA GLU A 217 6.78 -23.76 -26.24
C GLU A 217 6.80 -23.39 -24.75
N VAL A 218 7.30 -24.17 -23.78
CA VAL A 218 8.53 -24.97 -23.74
C VAL A 218 8.34 -26.09 -22.70
N CYS A 219 8.15 -27.32 -23.18
CA CYS A 219 8.26 -28.56 -22.42
C CYS A 219 9.41 -29.43 -22.98
N TYR A 220 10.66 -28.97 -23.03
CA TYR A 220 11.82 -29.79 -23.50
C TYR A 220 13.14 -29.29 -22.87
N GLU A 221 14.18 -30.11 -22.59
CA GLU A 221 14.62 -31.42 -23.10
C GLU A 221 15.07 -32.29 -21.88
N GLU A 222 14.45 -33.42 -21.50
CA GLU A 222 14.77 -34.80 -21.95
C GLU A 222 13.68 -35.84 -21.53
N GLY A 223 12.50 -35.41 -21.05
CA GLY A 223 11.40 -36.29 -20.58
C GLY A 223 10.13 -36.23 -21.46
N THR A 224 9.24 -37.21 -21.35
CA THR A 224 7.97 -37.24 -22.11
C THR A 224 6.98 -36.17 -21.63
N ILE A 225 6.39 -35.42 -22.58
CA ILE A 225 5.44 -34.31 -22.38
C ILE A 225 4.31 -34.58 -21.36
N GLU A 226 3.88 -35.83 -21.21
CA GLU A 226 2.76 -36.20 -20.33
C GLU A 226 3.12 -36.22 -18.84
N GLU A 227 4.39 -36.40 -18.46
CA GLU A 227 4.80 -36.47 -17.05
C GLU A 227 5.15 -35.08 -16.48
N TRP A 228 5.50 -34.09 -17.31
CA TRP A 228 6.04 -32.79 -16.85
C TRP A 228 4.99 -31.70 -16.69
N CYS A 229 3.84 -31.80 -17.38
CA CYS A 229 2.70 -30.91 -17.18
C CYS A 229 1.93 -31.21 -15.87
N GLU A 230 2.30 -32.25 -15.13
CA GLU A 230 1.65 -32.68 -13.88
C GLU A 230 2.12 -31.89 -12.64
N TYR A 231 3.30 -31.27 -12.70
CA TYR A 231 3.98 -30.66 -11.54
C TYR A 231 4.00 -29.12 -11.54
N GLY A 232 3.49 -28.49 -12.60
CA GLY A 232 3.48 -27.03 -12.77
C GLY A 232 4.82 -26.43 -13.22
N ASN A 233 4.82 -25.15 -13.57
CA ASN A 233 5.99 -24.41 -14.04
C ASN A 233 6.12 -23.07 -13.29
N SER A 234 7.33 -22.70 -12.87
CA SER A 234 7.57 -21.53 -12.03
C SER A 234 7.93 -20.24 -12.80
N ASN A 235 8.02 -20.29 -14.13
CA ASN A 235 8.48 -19.17 -14.97
C ASN A 235 7.54 -17.97 -15.01
N LYS A 236 6.25 -18.13 -14.69
CA LYS A 236 5.29 -17.00 -14.67
C LYS A 236 5.09 -16.40 -13.27
N GLY A 237 5.76 -16.93 -12.26
CA GLY A 237 5.62 -16.48 -10.87
C GLY A 237 4.33 -16.96 -10.17
N PRO A 238 4.10 -16.59 -8.90
CA PRO A 238 3.01 -17.11 -8.07
C PRO A 238 1.63 -16.51 -8.42
N ILE A 239 1.17 -16.62 -9.67
CA ILE A 239 -0.03 -15.92 -10.13
C ILE A 239 -1.27 -16.32 -9.31
N THR A 240 -1.53 -17.63 -9.18
CA THR A 240 -2.67 -18.15 -8.41
C THR A 240 -2.59 -17.73 -6.93
N ALA A 241 -1.44 -17.93 -6.29
CA ALA A 241 -1.26 -17.58 -4.87
C ALA A 241 -1.43 -16.07 -4.61
N LEU A 242 -0.91 -15.21 -5.49
CA LEU A 242 -1.07 -13.76 -5.38
C LEU A 242 -2.52 -13.32 -5.59
N ASN A 243 -3.23 -13.88 -6.57
CA ASN A 243 -4.65 -13.55 -6.80
C ASN A 243 -5.49 -13.94 -5.57
N TYR A 244 -5.20 -15.10 -4.99
CA TYR A 244 -5.85 -15.54 -3.77
C TYR A 244 -5.55 -14.59 -2.59
N LEU A 245 -4.28 -14.20 -2.39
CA LEU A 245 -3.87 -13.23 -1.37
C LEU A 245 -4.59 -11.88 -1.52
N GLU A 246 -4.70 -11.36 -2.75
CA GLU A 246 -5.39 -10.11 -3.04
C GLU A 246 -6.87 -10.17 -2.66
N ILE A 247 -7.55 -11.27 -2.98
CA ILE A 247 -8.94 -11.48 -2.59
C ILE A 247 -9.08 -11.49 -1.06
N GLN A 248 -8.22 -12.23 -0.37
CA GLN A 248 -8.26 -12.35 1.09
C GLN A 248 -7.95 -11.03 1.83
N THR A 249 -7.15 -10.15 1.22
CA THR A 249 -6.72 -8.87 1.83
C THR A 249 -7.45 -7.64 1.29
N SER A 250 -8.36 -7.81 0.32
CA SER A 250 -9.13 -6.73 -0.30
C SER A 250 -9.88 -5.82 0.70
N GLY A 251 -10.34 -6.39 1.82
CA GLY A 251 -11.05 -5.69 2.89
C GLY A 251 -10.16 -4.97 3.91
N TRP A 252 -8.84 -4.99 3.79
CA TRP A 252 -7.90 -4.38 4.74
C TRP A 252 -7.81 -2.86 4.56
N THR A 253 -8.92 -2.16 4.79
CA THR A 253 -9.10 -0.76 4.43
C THR A 253 -8.11 0.21 5.10
N ASN A 254 -7.54 -0.15 6.25
CA ASN A 254 -6.53 0.67 6.93
C ASN A 254 -5.11 0.50 6.37
N ILE A 255 -4.84 -0.55 5.59
CA ILE A 255 -3.53 -0.81 4.96
C ILE A 255 -3.49 -0.18 3.58
N GLU A 256 -2.56 0.73 3.31
CA GLU A 256 -2.45 1.37 1.99
C GLU A 256 -2.41 0.36 0.84
N ALA A 257 -3.22 0.58 -0.19
CA ALA A 257 -3.12 -0.17 -1.43
C ALA A 257 -1.93 0.36 -2.23
N LYS A 258 -0.99 -0.52 -2.58
CA LYS A 258 0.23 -0.19 -3.29
C LYS A 258 0.33 -0.94 -4.61
N ASN A 259 1.13 -0.38 -5.51
CA ASN A 259 1.58 -1.12 -6.67
C ASN A 259 2.85 -1.88 -6.29
N TYR A 260 2.88 -3.18 -6.54
CA TYR A 260 4.04 -4.02 -6.26
C TYR A 260 4.61 -4.56 -7.55
N THR A 261 5.92 -4.46 -7.69
CA THR A 261 6.68 -5.21 -8.68
C THR A 261 7.31 -6.40 -7.97
N LEU A 262 6.75 -7.60 -8.20
CA LEU A 262 7.38 -8.83 -7.72
C LEU A 262 8.32 -9.36 -8.79
N THR A 263 9.60 -9.43 -8.44
CA THR A 263 10.65 -9.96 -9.31
C THR A 263 11.26 -11.19 -8.65
N ASP A 264 11.54 -12.20 -9.45
CA ASP A 264 12.30 -13.37 -9.01
C ASP A 264 13.73 -12.98 -8.60
N ASP A 265 14.19 -13.44 -7.44
CA ASP A 265 15.46 -13.03 -6.79
C ASP A 265 16.71 -13.71 -7.41
N ASN A 266 16.64 -14.08 -8.69
CA ASN A 266 17.72 -14.71 -9.45
C ASN A 266 18.59 -13.67 -10.19
N THR A 267 19.83 -14.05 -10.53
CA THR A 267 20.77 -13.17 -11.27
C THR A 267 20.19 -12.67 -12.59
N THR A 268 19.38 -13.52 -13.24
CA THR A 268 18.45 -13.15 -14.31
C THR A 268 17.05 -13.54 -13.83
N PRO A 269 16.18 -12.57 -13.50
CA PRO A 269 14.84 -12.88 -13.01
C PRO A 269 14.03 -13.70 -14.02
N LYS A 270 13.39 -14.78 -13.57
CA LYS A 270 12.50 -15.59 -14.42
C LYS A 270 11.20 -14.88 -14.76
N TYR A 271 10.72 -14.05 -13.84
CA TYR A 271 9.51 -13.26 -14.01
C TYR A 271 9.61 -11.92 -13.30
N THR A 272 8.77 -11.01 -13.79
CA THR A 272 8.40 -9.77 -13.13
C THR A 272 6.89 -9.61 -13.25
N ILE A 273 6.22 -9.49 -12.11
CA ILE A 273 4.76 -9.33 -12.06
C ILE A 273 4.44 -7.98 -11.45
N GLU A 274 3.72 -7.16 -12.21
CA GLU A 274 3.15 -5.90 -11.70
C GLU A 274 1.77 -6.16 -11.09
N ARG A 275 1.59 -5.76 -9.84
CA ARG A 275 0.30 -5.75 -9.15
C ARG A 275 -0.11 -4.32 -8.89
N THR A 276 -1.39 -4.02 -9.12
CA THR A 276 -1.92 -2.66 -8.93
C THR A 276 -2.96 -2.64 -7.81
N GLY A 277 -2.84 -1.70 -6.89
CA GLY A 277 -3.77 -1.54 -5.77
C GLY A 277 -3.84 -2.75 -4.82
N ALA A 278 -2.78 -3.53 -4.70
CA ALA A 278 -2.70 -4.66 -3.78
C ALA A 278 -2.33 -4.17 -2.37
N ARG A 279 -2.87 -4.81 -1.32
CA ARG A 279 -2.61 -4.42 0.08
C ARG A 279 -1.56 -5.29 0.78
N ALA A 280 -1.23 -6.42 0.19
CA ALA A 280 -0.22 -7.34 0.68
C ALA A 280 0.47 -8.03 -0.49
N ARG A 281 1.67 -8.54 -0.24
CA ARG A 281 2.46 -9.40 -1.13
C ARG A 281 2.94 -10.64 -0.39
N MET A 282 3.66 -11.50 -1.09
CA MET A 282 4.32 -12.67 -0.52
C MET A 282 5.75 -12.32 -0.06
N LEU A 283 6.29 -13.12 0.86
CA LEU A 283 7.67 -13.03 1.35
C LEU A 283 8.67 -13.36 0.23
N THR A 284 9.69 -12.53 0.04
CA THR A 284 10.76 -12.78 -0.94
C THR A 284 11.91 -13.63 -0.38
N LYS A 285 12.79 -14.15 -1.24
CA LYS A 285 13.99 -14.88 -0.80
C LYS A 285 14.88 -13.98 0.00
N THR A 286 15.14 -12.79 -0.55
CA THR A 286 16.03 -11.82 0.03
C THR A 286 15.58 -11.45 1.44
N GLU A 287 14.28 -11.31 1.66
CA GLU A 287 13.71 -11.05 2.98
C GLU A 287 13.86 -12.24 3.92
N ALA A 288 13.50 -13.46 3.47
CA ALA A 288 13.65 -14.67 4.27
C ALA A 288 15.11 -14.88 4.72
N LEU A 289 16.06 -14.75 3.80
CA LEU A 289 17.50 -14.86 4.11
C LEU A 289 17.97 -13.72 5.03
N ALA A 290 17.49 -12.50 4.84
CA ALA A 290 17.87 -11.35 5.66
C ALA A 290 17.43 -11.49 7.12
N VAL A 291 16.33 -12.21 7.38
CA VAL A 291 15.87 -12.48 8.75
C VAL A 291 16.50 -13.74 9.37
N GLY A 292 17.33 -14.46 8.61
CA GLY A 292 18.12 -15.59 9.11
C GLY A 292 17.61 -16.96 8.68
N CYS A 293 16.73 -17.06 7.68
CA CYS A 293 16.46 -18.35 7.05
C CYS A 293 17.69 -18.86 6.30
N SER A 294 18.02 -20.14 6.49
CA SER A 294 18.95 -20.88 5.63
C SER A 294 18.17 -21.88 4.78
N GLY A 295 18.63 -22.10 3.54
CA GLY A 295 18.16 -23.20 2.69
C GLY A 295 19.13 -24.39 2.76
N TRP A 296 18.71 -25.55 2.28
CA TRP A 296 19.47 -26.82 2.31
C TRP A 296 20.79 -26.86 1.49
N TYR A 297 21.31 -25.72 1.03
CA TYR A 297 22.42 -25.67 0.09
C TYR A 297 23.79 -26.02 0.68
N ASP A 298 23.96 -26.02 2.00
CA ASP A 298 25.28 -26.15 2.65
C ASP A 298 25.44 -27.37 3.58
N GLY A 299 24.48 -28.29 3.63
CA GLY A 299 24.57 -29.49 4.47
C GLY A 299 24.35 -29.27 5.97
N ASP A 300 23.96 -28.06 6.37
CA ASP A 300 23.34 -27.75 7.65
C ASP A 300 21.81 -27.80 7.51
N GLU A 301 21.09 -28.07 8.61
CA GLU A 301 19.63 -28.05 8.63
C GLU A 301 19.13 -26.66 8.20
N ALA A 302 18.30 -26.60 7.15
CA ALA A 302 17.63 -25.37 6.75
C ALA A 302 16.71 -24.92 7.88
N THR A 303 16.96 -23.73 8.45
CA THR A 303 16.20 -23.23 9.58
C THR A 303 15.87 -21.76 9.39
N CYS A 304 14.63 -21.40 9.63
CA CYS A 304 14.15 -20.04 9.83
C CYS A 304 14.02 -19.73 11.32
N PRO A 305 13.96 -18.45 11.72
CA PRO A 305 13.67 -18.07 13.10
C PRO A 305 12.28 -18.56 13.56
N ASP A 306 12.17 -19.01 14.81
CA ASP A 306 10.93 -19.54 15.41
C ASP A 306 9.69 -18.65 15.22
N TRP A 307 9.83 -17.33 15.29
CA TRP A 307 8.69 -16.42 15.11
C TRP A 307 8.13 -16.44 13.69
N LEU A 308 8.93 -16.84 12.69
CA LEU A 308 8.52 -16.87 11.30
C LEU A 308 7.66 -18.10 10.99
N TYR A 309 7.77 -19.19 11.76
CA TYR A 309 7.03 -20.43 11.50
C TYR A 309 6.21 -20.95 12.69
N GLY A 310 6.58 -20.64 13.93
CA GLY A 310 6.07 -21.28 15.15
C GLY A 310 4.61 -21.02 15.51
N ASN A 311 3.92 -20.17 14.74
CA ASN A 311 2.45 -19.99 14.82
C ASN A 311 1.70 -20.64 13.65
N LEU A 312 2.40 -21.39 12.80
CA LEU A 312 1.76 -22.33 11.87
C LEU A 312 1.24 -23.52 12.69
N ASP A 313 0.12 -24.09 12.25
CA ASP A 313 -0.47 -25.23 12.95
C ASP A 313 0.23 -26.52 12.51
N ASP A 314 1.03 -27.11 13.41
CA ASP A 314 1.73 -28.38 13.17
C ASP A 314 0.78 -29.57 12.94
N ASN A 315 -0.51 -29.41 13.29
CA ASN A 315 -1.52 -30.46 13.21
C ASN A 315 -2.63 -30.15 12.19
N ALA A 316 -2.51 -29.06 11.42
CA ALA A 316 -3.50 -28.69 10.41
C ALA A 316 -2.85 -28.23 9.10
N VAL A 317 -3.62 -28.38 8.04
CA VAL A 317 -3.29 -27.88 6.70
C VAL A 317 -3.76 -26.41 6.65
N PRO A 318 -2.94 -25.44 6.21
CA PRO A 318 -1.63 -25.60 5.55
C PRO A 318 -0.45 -25.93 6.48
N TRP A 319 0.43 -26.84 6.06
CA TRP A 319 1.70 -27.21 6.72
C TRP A 319 2.82 -26.17 6.58
N GLY A 320 2.59 -25.14 5.77
CA GLY A 320 3.56 -24.11 5.49
C GLY A 320 2.97 -23.03 4.62
N TYR A 321 3.83 -22.19 4.07
CA TYR A 321 3.41 -21.14 3.17
C TYR A 321 4.41 -20.91 2.05
N TRP A 322 3.86 -20.54 0.90
CA TRP A 322 4.64 -20.22 -0.27
C TRP A 322 5.43 -18.92 -0.08
N THR A 323 6.66 -18.90 -0.60
CA THR A 323 7.38 -17.66 -0.85
C THR A 323 7.15 -17.18 -2.27
N SER A 324 7.60 -15.98 -2.59
CA SER A 324 7.34 -15.35 -3.89
C SER A 324 8.32 -15.73 -5.00
N PHE A 325 9.28 -16.63 -4.75
CA PHE A 325 10.44 -16.83 -5.63
C PHE A 325 10.63 -18.29 -6.05
N ALA A 326 11.09 -18.48 -7.28
CA ALA A 326 11.36 -19.79 -7.84
C ALA A 326 12.80 -20.25 -7.54
N ASP A 327 13.07 -21.54 -7.66
CA ASP A 327 14.45 -22.03 -7.70
C ASP A 327 15.21 -21.43 -8.88
N ALA A 328 16.52 -21.22 -8.77
CA ALA A 328 17.33 -20.63 -9.82
C ALA A 328 17.58 -21.59 -10.98
N ASP A 329 17.85 -22.85 -10.65
CA ASP A 329 18.40 -23.84 -11.57
C ASP A 329 17.30 -24.67 -12.26
N THR A 330 16.07 -24.59 -11.75
CA THR A 330 14.95 -25.40 -12.25
C THR A 330 13.69 -24.57 -12.52
N THR A 331 12.85 -25.01 -13.47
CA THR A 331 11.58 -24.34 -13.79
C THR A 331 10.38 -25.01 -13.13
N HIS A 332 10.62 -25.99 -12.26
CA HIS A 332 9.57 -26.79 -11.62
C HIS A 332 9.65 -26.74 -10.09
N LEU A 333 10.63 -26.05 -9.50
CA LEU A 333 10.70 -25.92 -8.05
C LEU A 333 10.47 -24.47 -7.62
N VAL A 334 9.74 -24.33 -6.52
CA VAL A 334 9.49 -23.06 -5.84
C VAL A 334 9.75 -23.21 -4.36
N TRP A 335 10.04 -22.08 -3.73
CA TRP A 335 10.39 -22.04 -2.33
C TRP A 335 9.18 -21.91 -1.42
N PHE A 336 9.27 -22.53 -0.26
CA PHE A 336 8.28 -22.46 0.80
C PHE A 336 8.95 -22.56 2.17
N VAL A 337 8.21 -22.16 3.20
CA VAL A 337 8.61 -22.32 4.60
C VAL A 337 7.61 -23.24 5.28
N GLU A 338 8.11 -24.27 5.95
CA GLU A 338 7.33 -25.27 6.67
C GLU A 338 7.06 -24.87 8.13
N ASN A 339 6.09 -25.53 8.73
CA ASN A 339 5.71 -25.39 10.13
C ASN A 339 6.78 -25.90 11.11
N ASP A 340 7.79 -26.63 10.65
CA ASP A 340 8.97 -27.00 11.43
C ASP A 340 10.12 -25.99 11.29
N GLY A 341 9.90 -24.91 10.52
CA GLY A 341 10.87 -23.85 10.30
C GLY A 341 11.87 -24.12 9.20
N SER A 342 11.76 -25.24 8.50
CA SER A 342 12.62 -25.50 7.35
C SER A 342 12.17 -24.70 6.12
N MET A 343 13.16 -24.25 5.33
CA MET A 343 12.93 -23.58 4.05
C MET A 343 13.39 -24.52 2.93
N ASN A 344 12.42 -25.00 2.13
CA ASN A 344 12.61 -26.10 1.19
C ASN A 344 12.07 -25.76 -0.21
N LEU A 345 12.31 -26.69 -1.14
CA LEU A 345 11.89 -26.64 -2.54
C LEU A 345 10.90 -27.75 -2.84
N THR A 346 9.81 -27.41 -3.53
CA THR A 346 8.82 -28.39 -4.00
C THR A 346 8.15 -27.87 -5.27
N ASP A 347 7.36 -28.71 -5.93
CA ASP A 347 6.75 -28.29 -7.19
C ASP A 347 5.57 -27.34 -6.95
N PRO A 348 5.39 -26.32 -7.81
CA PRO A 348 4.45 -25.22 -7.56
C PRO A 348 2.97 -25.63 -7.62
N GLU A 349 2.66 -26.74 -8.27
CA GLU A 349 1.34 -27.36 -8.33
C GLU A 349 1.20 -28.54 -7.35
N TYR A 350 2.31 -29.02 -6.80
CA TYR A 350 2.38 -30.29 -6.12
C TYR A 350 2.11 -30.17 -4.62
N GLY A 351 0.91 -30.60 -4.23
CA GLY A 351 0.72 -31.23 -2.94
C GLY A 351 0.60 -32.73 -3.15
N TYR A 352 1.62 -33.50 -2.77
CA TYR A 352 1.71 -34.95 -2.99
C TYR A 352 0.38 -35.65 -2.64
N TYR A 353 -0.35 -36.06 -3.68
CA TYR A 353 -1.40 -37.07 -3.74
C TYR A 353 -2.81 -36.86 -3.13
N ASP A 354 -3.20 -35.75 -2.49
CA ASP A 354 -4.64 -35.56 -2.13
C ASP A 354 -5.08 -34.12 -1.70
N GLY A 355 -4.28 -33.07 -1.94
CA GLY A 355 -4.68 -31.68 -1.64
C GLY A 355 -3.51 -30.70 -1.63
N TYR A 356 -3.80 -29.40 -1.76
CA TYR A 356 -2.78 -28.36 -1.55
C TYR A 356 -2.35 -28.36 -0.08
N TYR A 357 -1.05 -28.27 0.22
CA TYR A 357 -0.53 -28.27 1.60
C TYR A 357 -0.02 -26.91 2.09
N TYR A 358 0.12 -25.93 1.20
CA TYR A 358 0.71 -24.64 1.54
C TYR A 358 -0.28 -23.51 1.32
N GLY A 359 -0.22 -22.54 2.23
CA GLY A 359 -1.05 -21.34 2.18
C GLY A 359 -0.27 -20.15 1.64
N VAL A 360 -0.85 -18.99 1.85
CA VAL A 360 -0.17 -17.71 1.68
C VAL A 360 -0.16 -16.97 3.00
N ARG A 361 0.97 -16.34 3.29
CA ARG A 361 1.17 -15.52 4.47
C ARG A 361 1.39 -14.07 4.04
N PRO A 362 0.44 -13.17 4.33
CA PRO A 362 0.51 -11.78 3.89
C PRO A 362 1.76 -11.06 4.42
N VAL A 363 2.46 -10.37 3.53
CA VAL A 363 3.47 -9.36 3.84
C VAL A 363 2.91 -7.99 3.48
N ILE A 364 2.91 -7.06 4.44
CA ILE A 364 2.45 -5.68 4.27
C ILE A 364 3.59 -4.70 4.52
N GLU A 365 3.46 -3.50 3.96
CA GLU A 365 4.45 -2.43 4.11
C GLU A 365 3.75 -1.18 4.64
N VAL A 366 4.12 -0.77 5.85
CA VAL A 366 3.46 0.34 6.54
C VAL A 366 4.47 1.43 6.84
N SER A 367 4.14 2.67 6.50
CA SER A 367 4.96 3.83 6.83
C SER A 367 4.98 4.09 8.34
N LYS A 368 6.12 4.45 8.90
CA LYS A 368 6.26 4.79 10.33
C LYS A 368 5.59 6.09 10.72
#